data_AF-A0A972IVT3-F1
#
_entry.id   AF-A0A972IVT3-F1
#
_cell.length_a   1.000
_cell.length_b   1.000
_cell.length_c   1.000
_cell.angle_alpha   90.00
_cell.angle_beta   90.00
_cell.angle_gamma   90.00
#
_symmetry.space_group_name_H-M   'P 1'
#
loop_
_entity.id
_entity.type
_entity.pdbx_description
1 polymer ?
#
loop_
_entity_poly.entity_id
_entity_poly.type
_entity_poly.pdbx_seq_one_letter_code
_entity_poly.pdbx_strand_id
1 'polypeptide(L)'
;KNYVVEKIKYKTDWRLAIGLGEASVYETSIKLHHIYGLPYIPASSFKGTIRNWVVNNYYDGEENEALKDYVFSYVFGTSKTEKTDEQKGNIIFFDVYPICPVDDPDDPIHLFTIELDIINTHYLDYYQKGMETPPGDYDNPNLVKFLTIKDTIFEFAYGYRKDFTLKDNANTKFNNKINETINQWINETLNYQGIGAKTSVGYGYFTFKS
;
A
#
# COMPACT_ATOMS: atom_id res chain seq x y z
N LYS A 1 16.41 21.58 -11.51
CA LYS A 1 16.15 20.92 -10.19
C LYS A 1 14.77 21.39 -9.68
N ASN A 2 13.68 20.95 -10.32
CA ASN A 2 12.34 21.55 -10.13
C ASN A 2 11.39 20.70 -9.26
N TYR A 3 11.87 19.58 -8.71
CA TYR A 3 11.08 18.69 -7.86
C TYR A 3 11.67 18.63 -6.44
N VAL A 4 10.79 18.53 -5.45
CA VAL A 4 11.06 18.10 -4.09
C VAL A 4 10.68 16.63 -3.99
N VAL A 5 11.48 15.84 -3.28
CA VAL A 5 11.18 14.43 -2.98
C VAL A 5 11.24 14.28 -1.48
N GLU A 6 10.12 13.85 -0.91
CA GLU A 6 9.98 13.50 0.49
C GLU A 6 10.13 11.98 0.63
N LYS A 7 10.85 11.56 1.68
CA LYS A 7 11.21 10.17 1.94
C LYS A 7 10.95 9.84 3.38
N ILE A 8 10.34 8.68 3.63
CA ILE A 8 10.01 8.23 4.97
C ILE A 8 10.30 6.73 5.08
N LYS A 9 10.91 6.33 6.19
CA LYS A 9 11.30 4.94 6.44
C LYS A 9 10.28 4.28 7.38
N TYR A 10 9.88 3.07 7.01
CA TYR A 10 8.95 2.26 7.80
C TYR A 10 9.46 0.82 7.86
N LYS A 11 9.32 0.18 9.02
CA LYS A 11 9.70 -1.22 9.22
C LYS A 11 8.45 -2.09 9.24
N THR A 12 8.47 -3.24 8.59
CA THR A 12 7.39 -4.23 8.67
C THR A 12 7.19 -4.69 10.12
N ASP A 13 5.96 -4.64 10.63
CA ASP A 13 5.64 -5.05 12.01
C ASP A 13 5.65 -6.57 12.17
N TRP A 14 5.19 -7.26 11.14
CA TRP A 14 5.17 -8.71 11.08
C TRP A 14 5.61 -9.18 9.69
N ARG A 15 4.77 -9.95 9.00
CA ARG A 15 5.02 -10.46 7.66
C ARG A 15 4.32 -9.58 6.64
N LEU A 16 5.00 -9.33 5.54
CA LEU A 16 4.48 -8.64 4.37
C LEU A 16 4.32 -9.67 3.26
N ALA A 17 3.08 -9.86 2.80
CA ALA A 17 2.76 -10.66 1.64
C ALA A 17 2.49 -9.72 0.45
N ILE A 18 3.30 -9.80 -0.60
CA ILE A 18 3.12 -9.01 -1.83
C ILE A 18 2.78 -10.00 -2.96
N GLY A 19 1.93 -9.63 -3.92
CA GLY A 19 1.78 -10.39 -5.19
C GLY A 19 0.97 -11.69 -5.15
N LEU A 20 0.33 -12.04 -4.02
CA LEU A 20 -0.52 -13.23 -3.94
C LEU A 20 -1.66 -13.15 -4.98
N GLY A 21 -1.64 -14.04 -5.98
CA GLY A 21 -2.68 -14.15 -7.02
C GLY A 21 -2.23 -13.89 -8.47
N GLU A 22 -0.97 -13.51 -8.72
CA GLU A 22 -0.43 -13.48 -10.09
C GLU A 22 -0.01 -14.90 -10.52
N ALA A 23 -0.53 -15.35 -11.67
CA ALA A 23 -0.38 -16.71 -12.17
C ALA A 23 1.09 -17.02 -12.54
N SER A 24 1.77 -17.76 -11.68
CA SER A 24 2.97 -18.52 -12.00
C SER A 24 2.64 -20.00 -11.78
N VAL A 25 3.14 -20.87 -12.66
CA VAL A 25 2.86 -22.31 -12.72
C VAL A 25 3.19 -23.03 -11.39
N TYR A 26 4.02 -22.39 -10.55
CA TYR A 26 4.23 -22.75 -9.16
C TYR A 26 4.26 -21.47 -8.33
N GLU A 27 3.50 -21.48 -7.22
CA GLU A 27 3.61 -20.59 -6.05
C GLU A 27 2.99 -19.19 -6.13
N THR A 28 2.36 -18.84 -5.02
CA THR A 28 1.77 -17.57 -4.66
C THR A 28 2.88 -16.50 -4.60
N SER A 29 3.10 -15.84 -5.73
CA SER A 29 4.31 -15.06 -6.05
C SER A 29 4.45 -13.78 -5.23
N ILE A 30 5.62 -13.55 -4.60
CA ILE A 30 6.03 -12.20 -4.23
C ILE A 30 6.24 -11.37 -5.51
N LYS A 31 5.82 -10.10 -5.53
CA LYS A 31 6.25 -9.18 -6.61
C LYS A 31 7.73 -8.87 -6.45
N LEU A 32 8.54 -9.64 -7.15
CA LEU A 32 9.97 -9.43 -7.27
C LEU A 32 10.26 -8.56 -8.48
N HIS A 33 11.20 -7.62 -8.32
CA HIS A 33 11.73 -6.86 -9.43
C HIS A 33 12.44 -7.81 -10.40
N HIS A 34 11.92 -7.93 -11.61
CA HIS A 34 12.34 -8.88 -12.64
C HIS A 34 13.85 -8.95 -12.94
N ILE A 35 14.61 -7.87 -12.69
CA ILE A 35 16.07 -7.83 -12.90
C ILE A 35 16.86 -8.17 -11.63
N TYR A 36 16.39 -7.75 -10.46
CA TYR A 36 17.19 -7.73 -9.23
C TYR A 36 16.70 -8.74 -8.18
N GLY A 37 15.56 -9.40 -8.41
CA GLY A 37 14.95 -10.30 -7.44
C GLY A 37 14.54 -9.61 -6.13
N LEU A 38 14.51 -8.27 -6.11
CA LEU A 38 14.15 -7.51 -4.91
C LEU A 38 12.63 -7.44 -4.78
N PRO A 39 12.07 -7.75 -3.60
CA PRO A 39 10.67 -7.46 -3.37
C PRO A 39 10.45 -5.94 -3.43
N TYR A 40 9.35 -5.52 -4.05
CA TYR A 40 8.99 -4.10 -4.08
C TYR A 40 7.48 -3.93 -4.00
N ILE A 41 7.04 -2.79 -3.48
CA ILE A 41 5.63 -2.40 -3.51
C ILE A 41 5.46 -1.44 -4.69
N PRO A 42 4.62 -1.76 -5.68
CA PRO A 42 4.38 -0.87 -6.81
C PRO A 42 3.83 0.48 -6.36
N ALA A 43 4.26 1.56 -7.03
CA ALA A 43 3.79 2.92 -6.80
C ALA A 43 2.26 3.04 -6.94
N SER A 44 1.67 2.25 -7.84
CA SER A 44 0.22 2.19 -8.04
C SER A 44 -0.50 1.58 -6.83
N SER A 45 0.05 0.51 -6.25
CA SER A 45 -0.46 -0.09 -5.01
C SER A 45 -0.30 0.89 -3.85
N PHE A 46 0.88 1.51 -3.72
CA PHE A 46 1.13 2.53 -2.69
C PHE A 46 0.16 3.70 -2.77
N LYS A 47 0.03 4.33 -3.94
CA LYS A 47 -0.93 5.42 -4.17
C LYS A 47 -2.38 4.97 -3.94
N GLY A 48 -2.74 3.79 -4.44
CA GLY A 48 -4.09 3.24 -4.37
C GLY A 48 -4.54 2.96 -2.94
N THR A 49 -3.67 2.37 -2.12
CA THR A 49 -3.97 2.09 -0.71
C THR A 49 -4.16 3.38 0.08
N ILE A 50 -3.30 4.39 -0.10
CA ILE A 50 -3.50 5.69 0.57
C ILE A 50 -4.80 6.34 0.11
N ARG A 51 -5.09 6.35 -1.20
CA ARG A 51 -6.34 6.92 -1.73
C ARG A 51 -7.55 6.26 -1.07
N ASN A 52 -7.54 4.93 -0.98
CA ASN A 52 -8.62 4.16 -0.38
C ASN A 52 -8.77 4.46 1.12
N TRP A 53 -7.67 4.54 1.87
CA TRP A 53 -7.68 4.95 3.28
C TRP A 53 -8.35 6.31 3.46
N VAL A 54 -7.97 7.29 2.64
CA VAL A 54 -8.49 8.66 2.73
C VAL A 54 -9.99 8.70 2.43
N VAL A 55 -10.45 8.02 1.37
CA VAL A 55 -11.88 7.94 1.02
C VAL A 55 -12.68 7.31 2.16
N ASN A 56 -12.21 6.20 2.72
CA ASN A 56 -12.95 5.48 3.76
C ASN A 56 -13.01 6.25 5.09
N ASN A 57 -11.91 6.87 5.51
CA ASN A 57 -11.82 7.46 6.86
C ASN A 57 -12.17 8.96 6.92
N TYR A 58 -12.06 9.70 5.82
CA TYR A 58 -12.33 11.14 5.79
C TYR A 58 -13.60 11.51 5.02
N TYR A 59 -14.16 10.55 4.26
CA TYR A 59 -15.35 10.73 3.43
C TYR A 59 -16.37 9.58 3.59
N ASP A 60 -16.24 8.75 4.62
CA ASP A 60 -17.19 7.66 4.92
C ASP A 60 -17.42 6.69 3.74
N GLY A 61 -16.40 6.53 2.87
CA GLY A 61 -16.48 5.69 1.66
C GLY A 61 -17.05 6.42 0.42
N GLU A 62 -17.50 7.67 0.56
CA GLU A 62 -18.09 8.46 -0.53
C GLU A 62 -17.01 9.10 -1.42
N GLU A 63 -16.52 8.36 -2.42
CA GLU A 63 -15.46 8.82 -3.33
C GLU A 63 -15.84 10.11 -4.09
N ASN A 64 -17.11 10.31 -4.41
CA ASN A 64 -17.59 11.51 -5.10
C ASN A 64 -17.42 12.79 -4.26
N GLU A 65 -17.50 12.70 -2.93
CA GLU A 65 -17.23 13.84 -2.06
C GLU A 65 -15.73 14.09 -1.92
N ALA A 66 -14.92 13.02 -1.88
CA ALA A 66 -13.46 13.14 -1.90
C ALA A 66 -12.95 13.85 -3.16
N LEU A 67 -13.52 13.53 -4.34
CA LEU A 67 -13.18 14.17 -5.61
C LEU A 67 -13.52 15.67 -5.69
N LYS A 68 -14.34 16.20 -4.78
CA LYS A 68 -14.63 17.65 -4.69
C LYS A 68 -13.65 18.39 -3.77
N ASP A 69 -12.94 17.67 -2.93
CA ASP A 69 -11.92 18.24 -2.06
C ASP A 69 -10.68 18.59 -2.88
N TYR A 70 -10.23 19.83 -2.72
CA TYR A 70 -9.12 20.37 -3.49
C TYR A 70 -7.80 19.64 -3.21
N VAL A 71 -7.49 19.35 -1.94
CA VAL A 71 -6.23 18.69 -1.57
C VAL A 71 -6.24 17.23 -2.04
N PHE A 72 -7.35 16.52 -1.85
CA PHE A 72 -7.50 15.15 -2.36
C PHE A 72 -7.29 15.09 -3.88
N SER A 73 -8.01 15.94 -4.61
CA SER A 73 -7.93 16.04 -6.07
C SER A 73 -6.55 16.47 -6.56
N TYR A 74 -5.91 17.37 -5.82
CA TYR A 74 -4.55 17.78 -6.09
C TYR A 74 -3.55 16.61 -5.96
N VAL A 75 -3.67 15.80 -4.91
CA VAL A 75 -2.77 14.66 -4.68
C VAL A 75 -3.00 13.54 -5.68
N PHE A 76 -4.24 13.07 -5.81
CA PHE A 76 -4.52 11.85 -6.56
C PHE A 76 -4.93 12.09 -8.02
N GLY A 77 -5.47 13.27 -8.31
CA GLY A 77 -6.16 13.59 -9.57
C GLY A 77 -7.65 13.22 -9.54
N THR A 78 -8.38 13.79 -10.48
CA THR A 78 -9.81 13.55 -10.73
C THR A 78 -10.00 13.08 -12.15
N SER A 79 -10.87 12.09 -12.34
CA SER A 79 -11.39 11.73 -13.65
C SER A 79 -12.59 12.61 -13.98
N LYS A 80 -12.88 12.80 -15.26
CA LYS A 80 -14.07 13.53 -15.69
C LYS A 80 -15.33 12.82 -15.18
N THR A 81 -16.13 13.52 -14.38
CA THR A 81 -17.47 13.08 -13.98
C THR A 81 -18.48 14.14 -14.38
N GLU A 82 -19.78 13.89 -14.22
CA GLU A 82 -20.81 14.91 -14.43
C GLU A 82 -20.62 16.15 -13.54
N LYS A 83 -19.85 16.03 -12.45
CA LYS A 83 -19.71 17.05 -11.40
C LYS A 83 -18.28 17.58 -11.22
N THR A 84 -17.29 17.01 -11.91
CA THR A 84 -15.86 17.37 -11.75
C THR A 84 -15.13 17.38 -13.08
N ASP A 85 -14.34 18.45 -13.29
CA ASP A 85 -13.42 18.52 -14.41
C ASP A 85 -12.26 17.51 -14.26
N GLU A 86 -11.69 17.10 -15.39
CA GLU A 86 -10.54 16.22 -15.43
C GLU A 86 -9.29 16.96 -14.97
N GLN A 87 -8.61 16.42 -13.96
CA GLN A 87 -7.37 16.98 -13.43
C GLN A 87 -6.36 15.88 -13.16
N LYS A 88 -5.14 16.03 -13.70
CA LYS A 88 -4.02 15.17 -13.33
C LYS A 88 -3.58 15.44 -11.89
N GLY A 89 -3.33 14.38 -11.13
CA GLY A 89 -2.70 14.48 -9.82
C GLY A 89 -1.29 15.07 -9.93
N ASN A 90 -0.93 15.94 -8.98
CA ASN A 90 0.33 16.68 -9.00
C ASN A 90 1.42 16.04 -8.14
N ILE A 91 1.07 14.98 -7.38
CA ILE A 91 2.00 14.19 -6.59
C ILE A 91 2.40 12.93 -7.36
N ILE A 92 3.71 12.68 -7.41
CA ILE A 92 4.31 11.48 -7.98
C ILE A 92 4.62 10.54 -6.82
N PHE A 93 3.95 9.39 -6.77
CA PHE A 93 4.30 8.31 -5.85
C PHE A 93 5.35 7.43 -6.52
N PHE A 94 6.38 7.01 -5.78
CA PHE A 94 7.43 6.15 -6.28
C PHE A 94 7.22 4.70 -5.86
N ASP A 95 7.84 3.78 -6.60
CA ASP A 95 7.93 2.38 -6.17
C ASP A 95 8.71 2.30 -4.86
N VAL A 96 8.25 1.43 -3.97
CA VAL A 96 8.81 1.29 -2.62
C VAL A 96 9.74 0.09 -2.60
N TYR A 97 10.98 0.31 -2.19
CA TYR A 97 12.01 -0.72 -2.14
C TYR A 97 12.51 -0.93 -0.71
N PRO A 98 12.97 -2.15 -0.38
CA PRO A 98 13.69 -2.39 0.85
C PRO A 98 15.00 -1.59 0.84
N ILE A 99 15.37 -1.06 2.00
CA ILE A 99 16.65 -0.39 2.22
C ILE A 99 17.44 -1.12 3.30
N CYS A 100 18.75 -1.19 3.12
CA CYS A 100 19.63 -1.78 4.12
C CYS A 100 19.59 -0.92 5.39
N PRO A 101 19.47 -1.50 6.60
CA PRO A 101 19.77 -0.79 7.83
C PRO A 101 21.28 -0.52 7.87
N VAL A 102 21.74 0.56 7.24
CA VAL A 102 23.16 0.95 7.20
C VAL A 102 23.66 1.44 8.56
N ASP A 103 22.74 1.66 9.50
CA ASP A 103 22.96 2.32 10.79
C ASP A 103 23.05 1.33 11.98
N ASP A 104 22.97 0.02 11.74
CA ASP A 104 23.15 -1.01 12.77
C ASP A 104 24.50 -1.73 12.56
N PRO A 105 25.54 -1.41 13.36
CA PRO A 105 26.86 -2.01 13.21
C PRO A 105 26.91 -3.50 13.59
N ASP A 106 25.88 -4.03 14.26
CA ASP A 106 25.78 -5.43 14.66
C ASP A 106 24.86 -6.25 13.73
N ASP A 107 24.17 -5.61 12.78
CA ASP A 107 23.31 -6.28 11.78
C ASP A 107 24.08 -6.43 10.45
N PRO A 108 24.39 -7.66 9.99
CA PRO A 108 25.02 -7.86 8.69
C PRO A 108 24.16 -7.21 7.59
N ILE A 109 24.79 -6.84 6.45
CA ILE A 109 24.10 -6.29 5.26
C ILE A 109 23.03 -7.29 4.79
N HIS A 110 21.84 -7.17 5.35
CA HIS A 110 20.71 -8.07 5.16
C HIS A 110 19.52 -7.23 4.75
N LEU A 111 19.24 -7.22 3.44
CA LEU A 111 18.29 -6.29 2.85
C LEU A 111 16.83 -6.68 3.16
N PHE A 112 16.56 -7.99 3.27
CA PHE A 112 15.24 -8.53 3.61
C PHE A 112 15.35 -10.03 3.94
N THR A 113 14.42 -10.56 4.75
CA THR A 113 14.27 -12.01 4.97
C THR A 113 13.03 -12.54 4.27
N ILE A 114 13.18 -13.58 3.44
CA ILE A 114 12.04 -14.33 2.89
C ILE A 114 11.72 -15.52 3.81
N GLU A 115 10.45 -15.68 4.16
CA GLU A 115 9.94 -16.85 4.86
C GLU A 115 8.77 -17.49 4.10
N LEU A 116 8.68 -18.82 4.17
CA LEU A 116 7.52 -19.57 3.70
C LEU A 116 6.44 -19.58 4.79
N ASP A 117 5.22 -19.20 4.43
CA ASP A 117 4.05 -19.27 5.29
C ASP A 117 2.97 -20.17 4.68
N ILE A 118 2.04 -20.63 5.51
CA ILE A 118 1.01 -21.60 5.13
C ILE A 118 -0.36 -21.06 5.54
N ILE A 119 -1.28 -20.98 4.58
CA ILE A 119 -2.71 -20.79 4.88
C ILE A 119 -3.44 -22.08 4.60
N ASN A 120 -4.28 -22.46 5.56
CA ASN A 120 -5.20 -23.56 5.39
C ASN A 120 -6.55 -23.03 4.92
N THR A 121 -6.94 -23.40 3.70
CA THR A 121 -8.25 -23.03 3.16
C THR A 121 -9.20 -24.19 3.41
N HIS A 122 -10.10 -24.04 4.38
CA HIS A 122 -10.99 -25.11 4.81
C HIS A 122 -12.26 -25.26 3.95
N TYR A 123 -12.62 -24.28 3.11
CA TYR A 123 -13.86 -24.30 2.32
C TYR A 123 -13.67 -23.82 0.88
N LEU A 124 -12.88 -24.56 0.08
CA LEU A 124 -12.61 -24.19 -1.32
C LEU A 124 -13.88 -24.21 -2.19
N ASP A 125 -14.75 -25.21 -1.98
CA ASP A 125 -15.98 -25.39 -2.76
C ASP A 125 -17.05 -24.32 -2.49
N TYR A 126 -17.13 -23.81 -1.25
CA TYR A 126 -18.08 -22.74 -0.88
C TYR A 126 -17.78 -21.43 -1.63
N TYR A 127 -16.50 -21.06 -1.75
CA TYR A 127 -16.08 -19.85 -2.47
C TYR A 127 -16.10 -20.00 -3.99
N GLN A 128 -15.95 -21.22 -4.52
CA GLN A 128 -15.92 -21.46 -5.97
C GLN A 128 -17.29 -21.69 -6.60
N LYS A 129 -18.26 -22.28 -5.88
CA LYS A 129 -19.55 -22.72 -6.46
C LYS A 129 -20.77 -21.94 -5.95
N GLY A 130 -20.63 -21.05 -4.96
CA GLY A 130 -21.79 -20.41 -4.35
C GLY A 130 -22.69 -21.42 -3.62
N MET A 131 -23.81 -20.95 -3.05
CA MET A 131 -24.64 -21.61 -2.02
C MET A 131 -25.34 -22.95 -2.39
N GLU A 132 -24.74 -23.83 -3.19
CA GLU A 132 -25.31 -25.15 -3.53
C GLU A 132 -24.88 -26.28 -2.59
N THR A 133 -23.95 -26.04 -1.65
CA THR A 133 -23.53 -27.05 -0.66
C THR A 133 -23.42 -26.43 0.74
N PRO A 134 -24.12 -26.98 1.76
CA PRO A 134 -23.96 -26.53 3.13
C PRO A 134 -22.51 -26.78 3.60
N PRO A 135 -21.90 -25.89 4.40
CA PRO A 135 -20.54 -26.08 4.90
C PRO A 135 -20.51 -27.33 5.78
N GLY A 136 -19.78 -28.35 5.34
CA GLY A 136 -19.52 -29.56 6.12
C GLY A 136 -18.06 -29.64 6.52
N ASP A 137 -17.78 -30.07 7.76
CA ASP A 137 -16.43 -30.20 8.34
C ASP A 137 -15.60 -31.38 7.75
N TYR A 138 -15.93 -31.84 6.54
CA TYR A 138 -15.33 -33.02 5.91
C TYR A 138 -14.32 -32.69 4.79
N ASP A 139 -14.08 -31.41 4.52
CA ASP A 139 -13.15 -30.98 3.47
C ASP A 139 -11.69 -31.13 3.93
N ASN A 140 -10.88 -31.76 3.08
CA ASN A 140 -9.45 -31.93 3.34
C ASN A 140 -8.76 -30.55 3.38
N PRO A 141 -7.90 -30.29 4.38
CA PRO A 141 -7.18 -29.02 4.48
C PRO A 141 -6.27 -28.83 3.26
N ASN A 142 -6.58 -27.82 2.44
CA ASN A 142 -5.71 -27.45 1.33
C ASN A 142 -4.70 -26.41 1.80
N LEU A 143 -3.48 -26.88 2.06
CA LEU A 143 -2.35 -26.08 2.53
C LEU A 143 -1.76 -25.30 1.36
N VAL A 144 -2.06 -24.00 1.29
CA VAL A 144 -1.45 -23.10 0.33
C VAL A 144 -0.22 -22.46 0.97
N LYS A 145 0.96 -22.87 0.47
CA LYS A 145 2.25 -22.26 0.80
C LYS A 145 2.43 -20.96 0.03
N PHE A 146 2.92 -19.91 0.68
CA PHE A 146 3.25 -18.65 0.03
C PHE A 146 4.46 -17.99 0.67
N LEU A 147 5.15 -17.16 -0.11
CA LEU A 147 6.34 -16.44 0.38
C LEU A 147 5.93 -15.12 1.03
N THR A 148 6.63 -14.79 2.12
CA THR A 148 6.43 -13.58 2.91
C THR A 148 7.77 -12.91 3.18
N ILE A 149 7.75 -11.60 3.43
CA ILE A 149 8.91 -10.81 3.81
C ILE A 149 8.77 -10.43 5.28
N LYS A 150 9.82 -10.57 6.07
CA LYS A 150 9.84 -10.10 7.46
C LYS A 150 11.04 -9.22 7.74
N ASP A 151 10.94 -8.46 8.83
CA ASP A 151 12.05 -7.71 9.42
C ASP A 151 12.77 -6.81 8.41
N THR A 152 12.00 -6.10 7.59
CA THR A 152 12.52 -5.33 6.46
C THR A 152 12.11 -3.88 6.58
N ILE A 153 13.04 -2.96 6.29
CA ILE A 153 12.79 -1.52 6.26
C ILE A 153 12.55 -1.12 4.82
N PHE A 154 11.45 -0.41 4.57
CA PHE A 154 11.10 0.11 3.27
C PHE A 154 11.18 1.64 3.28
N GLU A 155 11.68 2.22 2.18
CA GLU A 155 11.68 3.67 1.95
C GLU A 155 10.48 4.05 1.07
N PHE A 156 9.50 4.70 1.68
CA PHE A 156 8.35 5.27 0.99
C PHE A 156 8.69 6.68 0.54
N ALA A 157 8.47 6.98 -0.75
CA ALA A 157 8.80 8.27 -1.31
C ALA A 157 7.68 8.83 -2.18
N TYR A 158 7.53 10.15 -2.15
CA TYR A 158 6.68 10.89 -3.08
C TYR A 158 7.36 12.21 -3.47
N GLY A 159 7.02 12.73 -4.64
CA GLY A 159 7.62 13.93 -5.19
C GLY A 159 6.61 14.89 -5.77
N TYR A 160 6.93 16.18 -5.69
CA TYR A 160 6.10 17.27 -6.19
C TYR A 160 6.97 18.43 -6.69
N ARG A 161 6.38 19.34 -7.48
CA ARG A 161 7.14 20.46 -8.04
C ARG A 161 7.40 21.55 -6.98
N LYS A 162 8.59 22.16 -7.02
CA LYS A 162 9.03 23.21 -6.08
C LYS A 162 8.25 24.50 -6.17
N ASP A 163 7.77 24.85 -7.36
CA ASP A 163 6.97 26.06 -7.61
C ASP A 163 5.50 25.89 -7.19
N PHE A 164 5.21 24.87 -6.40
CA PHE A 164 3.88 24.60 -5.93
C PHE A 164 3.49 25.51 -4.76
N THR A 165 2.34 26.15 -4.90
CA THR A 165 1.62 26.84 -3.83
C THR A 165 0.19 26.33 -3.80
N LEU A 166 -0.26 25.89 -2.63
CA LEU A 166 -1.68 25.64 -2.39
C LEU A 166 -2.45 26.96 -2.47
N LYS A 167 -3.67 26.91 -3.00
CA LYS A 167 -4.55 28.09 -3.00
C LYS A 167 -5.06 28.31 -1.58
N ASP A 168 -4.85 29.51 -1.02
CA ASP A 168 -5.21 29.83 0.38
C ASP A 168 -6.72 29.70 0.70
N ASN A 169 -7.59 29.73 -0.32
CA ASN A 169 -9.05 29.57 -0.21
C ASN A 169 -9.57 28.29 -0.88
N ALA A 170 -8.83 27.18 -0.75
CA ALA A 170 -9.26 25.89 -1.28
C ALA A 170 -10.44 25.33 -0.49
N ASN A 171 -11.45 24.78 -1.18
CA ASN A 171 -12.49 23.96 -0.57
C ASN A 171 -11.86 22.63 -0.13
N THR A 172 -11.35 22.57 1.10
CA THR A 172 -10.71 21.37 1.63
C THR A 172 -10.94 21.17 3.12
N LYS A 173 -11.02 19.90 3.53
CA LYS A 173 -11.03 19.48 4.94
C LYS A 173 -9.62 19.39 5.55
N PHE A 174 -8.58 19.44 4.71
CA PHE A 174 -7.20 19.21 5.13
C PHE A 174 -6.44 20.50 5.35
N ASN A 175 -5.30 20.42 6.06
CA ASN A 175 -4.45 21.57 6.24
C ASN A 175 -3.81 22.00 4.90
N ASN A 176 -3.48 23.29 4.79
CA ASN A 176 -2.80 23.82 3.60
C ASN A 176 -1.29 23.46 3.54
N LYS A 177 -0.84 22.45 4.28
CA LYS A 177 0.54 21.96 4.27
C LYS A 177 0.55 20.55 3.71
N ILE A 178 0.71 20.47 2.40
CA ILE A 178 0.52 19.24 1.64
C ILE A 178 1.40 18.08 2.13
N ASN A 179 2.64 18.37 2.52
CA ASN A 179 3.61 17.39 3.00
C ASN A 179 3.19 16.81 4.36
N GLU A 180 2.74 17.64 5.29
CA GLU A 180 2.22 17.18 6.59
C GLU A 180 0.99 16.29 6.39
N THR A 181 0.07 16.70 5.51
CA THR A 181 -1.13 15.92 5.17
C THR A 181 -0.78 14.56 4.53
N ILE A 182 0.11 14.53 3.54
CA ILE A 182 0.51 13.27 2.88
C ILE A 182 1.24 12.36 3.87
N ASN A 183 2.14 12.90 4.70
CA ASN A 183 2.86 12.13 5.71
C ASN A 183 1.91 11.51 6.73
N GLN A 184 0.89 12.26 7.14
CA GLN A 184 -0.17 11.76 8.02
C GLN A 184 -0.94 10.62 7.35
N TRP A 185 -1.40 10.79 6.11
CA TRP A 185 -2.11 9.73 5.39
C TRP A 185 -1.26 8.47 5.22
N ILE A 186 0.02 8.61 4.87
CA ILE A 186 0.96 7.48 4.78
C ILE A 186 1.04 6.76 6.13
N ASN A 187 1.29 7.50 7.21
CA ASN A 187 1.43 6.92 8.54
C ASN A 187 0.16 6.18 8.98
N GLU A 188 -1.00 6.82 8.86
CA GLU A 188 -2.27 6.20 9.23
C GLU A 188 -2.58 4.95 8.38
N THR A 189 -2.37 5.04 7.06
CA THR A 189 -2.60 3.90 6.15
C THR A 189 -1.73 2.71 6.55
N LEU A 190 -0.44 2.94 6.80
CA LEU A 190 0.51 1.87 7.12
C LEU A 190 0.29 1.25 8.51
N ASN A 191 -0.17 2.04 9.49
CA ASN A 191 -0.45 1.55 10.85
C ASN A 191 -1.81 0.87 11.00
N TYR A 192 -2.83 1.28 10.23
CA TYR A 192 -4.22 0.86 10.49
C TYR A 192 -4.87 0.05 9.37
N GLN A 193 -4.47 0.24 8.11
CA GLN A 193 -4.97 -0.54 6.97
C GLN A 193 -3.96 -1.56 6.45
N GLY A 194 -2.66 -1.25 6.55
CA GLY A 194 -1.59 -2.03 5.95
C GLY A 194 -1.56 -1.95 4.42
N ILE A 195 -0.50 -2.47 3.82
CA ILE A 195 -0.32 -2.53 2.36
C ILE A 195 0.16 -3.92 1.93
N GLY A 196 -0.39 -4.42 0.82
CA GLY A 196 -0.11 -5.76 0.31
C GLY A 196 -1.34 -6.66 0.33
N ALA A 197 -1.12 -7.97 0.25
CA ALA A 197 -2.18 -8.96 0.31
C ALA A 197 -2.45 -9.39 1.75
N LYS A 198 -3.69 -9.81 2.02
CA LYS A 198 -4.11 -10.40 3.32
C LYS A 198 -3.95 -9.45 4.52
N THR A 199 -4.12 -8.15 4.30
CA THR A 199 -4.12 -7.14 5.37
C THR A 199 -5.20 -7.40 6.42
N SER A 200 -6.35 -7.95 6.04
CA SER A 200 -7.44 -8.34 6.96
C SER A 200 -7.06 -9.40 8.01
N VAL A 201 -5.94 -10.10 7.82
CA VAL A 201 -5.41 -11.10 8.77
C VAL A 201 -4.03 -10.70 9.31
N GLY A 202 -3.68 -9.40 9.24
CA GLY A 202 -2.51 -8.83 9.93
C GLY A 202 -1.24 -8.68 9.10
N TYR A 203 -1.26 -8.98 7.80
CA TYR A 203 -0.07 -8.81 6.94
C TYR A 203 0.08 -7.37 6.46
N GLY A 204 1.33 -6.93 6.30
CA GLY A 204 1.63 -5.66 5.62
C GLY A 204 1.37 -4.41 6.45
N TYR A 205 1.38 -4.52 7.78
CA TYR A 205 1.42 -3.40 8.71
C TYR A 205 2.86 -2.94 8.94
N PHE A 206 3.05 -1.64 9.17
CA PHE A 206 4.37 -1.06 9.38
C PHE A 206 4.38 -0.02 10.50
N THR A 207 5.46 -0.03 11.28
CA THR A 207 5.79 0.99 12.27
C THR A 207 6.80 1.98 11.72
N PHE A 208 6.59 3.25 12.04
CA PHE A 208 7.50 4.34 11.71
C PHE A 208 8.90 4.10 12.29
N LYS A 209 9.94 4.26 11.47
CA LYS A 209 11.34 4.21 11.93
C LYS A 209 11.95 5.60 11.79
N SER A 210 12.27 6.21 12.93
CA SER A 210 12.94 7.52 13.04
C SER A 210 14.32 7.53 12.42
#